data_AF-A0A5I9RDV7-F1
#
_entry.id   AF-A0A5I9RDV7-F1
#
_cell.length_a   1.000
_cell.length_b   1.000
_cell.length_c   1.000
_cell.angle_alpha   90.00
_cell.angle_beta   90.00
_cell.angle_gamma   90.00
#
_symmetry.space_group_name_H-M   'P 1'
#
loop_
_entity.id
_entity.type
_entity.pdbx_description
1 polymer ?
#
loop_
_entity_poly.entity_id
_entity_poly.type
_entity_poly.pdbx_seq_one_letter_code
_entity_poly.pdbx_strand_id
1 'polypeptide(L)'
;MNTAQLPKKANIYKAMFYFFFSKKKFITLGAINNMAFELECPNKRSEWKSGKYNSNIEDHKNKLDEYTDDLRKACLISFSIMFIIFLIVTIIGFYLGKFNLNRSINWSSVCSFCGLFSLSWATLFQLGWRSSSWKGIRLDELVATAIFRHVFIFGSFLSLLYFVL
;
A
#
# COMPACT_ATOMS: atom_id res chain seq x y z
N MET A 1 34.89 -18.06 -3.29
CA MET A 1 33.58 -18.40 -3.88
C MET A 1 32.54 -18.13 -2.79
N ASN A 2 31.59 -17.21 -3.01
CA ASN A 2 30.67 -16.80 -1.94
C ASN A 2 29.64 -17.92 -1.69
N THR A 3 29.65 -18.50 -0.49
CA THR A 3 28.79 -19.64 -0.08
C THR A 3 27.46 -19.19 0.55
N ALA A 4 27.24 -17.88 0.68
CA ALA A 4 26.00 -17.32 1.20
C ALA A 4 24.79 -17.71 0.34
N GLN A 5 23.68 -18.07 0.99
CA GLN A 5 22.42 -18.36 0.30
C GLN A 5 21.97 -17.16 -0.53
N LEU A 6 21.54 -17.41 -1.76
CA LEU A 6 20.98 -16.37 -2.63
C LEU A 6 19.73 -15.76 -1.97
N PRO A 7 19.60 -14.42 -1.95
CA PRO A 7 18.40 -13.77 -1.45
C PRO A 7 17.20 -14.20 -2.30
N LYS A 8 16.07 -14.43 -1.64
CA LYS A 8 14.82 -14.89 -2.26
C LYS A 8 13.82 -13.74 -2.35
N LYS A 9 12.99 -13.76 -3.40
CA LYS A 9 11.86 -12.83 -3.57
C LYS A 9 10.95 -12.88 -2.34
N ALA A 10 10.54 -11.70 -1.88
CA ALA A 10 9.72 -11.55 -0.70
C ALA A 10 8.26 -11.94 -0.96
N ASN A 11 7.59 -12.50 0.06
CA ASN A 11 6.14 -12.71 0.01
C ASN A 11 5.42 -11.35 0.20
N ILE A 12 4.58 -10.98 -0.77
CA ILE A 12 3.85 -9.71 -0.81
C ILE A 12 2.94 -9.53 0.41
N TYR A 13 2.25 -10.58 0.88
CA TYR A 13 1.37 -10.48 2.05
C TYR A 13 2.15 -10.25 3.34
N LYS A 14 3.31 -10.90 3.46
CA LYS A 14 4.23 -10.68 4.59
C LYS A 14 4.80 -9.26 4.55
N ALA A 15 5.14 -8.77 3.35
CA ALA A 15 5.59 -7.41 3.14
C ALA A 15 4.49 -6.39 3.48
N MET A 16 3.25 -6.62 3.06
CA MET A 16 2.10 -5.78 3.39
C MET A 16 1.86 -5.73 4.91
N PHE A 17 1.94 -6.87 5.60
CA PHE A 17 1.86 -6.89 7.06
C PHE A 17 2.96 -6.01 7.70
N TYR A 18 4.22 -6.15 7.29
CA TYR A 18 5.27 -5.30 7.82
C TYR A 18 5.16 -3.84 7.38
N PHE A 19 4.58 -3.55 6.22
CA PHE A 19 4.34 -2.20 5.76
C PHE A 19 3.47 -1.41 6.74
N PHE A 20 2.47 -2.05 7.36
CA PHE A 20 1.66 -1.41 8.41
C PHE A 20 2.30 -1.50 9.80
N PHE A 21 2.80 -2.66 10.20
CA PHE A 21 3.17 -2.92 11.59
C PHE A 21 4.67 -2.73 11.92
N SER A 22 5.57 -2.73 10.93
CA SER A 22 7.02 -2.65 11.20
C SER A 22 7.84 -2.12 10.01
N LYS A 23 8.12 -0.81 10.03
CA LYS A 23 8.93 -0.13 9.01
C LYS A 23 10.29 -0.81 8.80
N LYS A 24 11.02 -1.08 9.90
CA LYS A 24 12.35 -1.72 9.86
C LYS A 24 12.32 -3.09 9.17
N LYS A 25 11.33 -3.93 9.48
CA LYS A 25 11.18 -5.25 8.87
C LYS A 25 10.78 -5.14 7.40
N PHE A 26 9.94 -4.17 7.05
CA PHE A 26 9.56 -3.90 5.68
C PHE A 26 10.75 -3.49 4.82
N ILE A 27 11.56 -2.54 5.28
CA ILE A 27 12.75 -2.06 4.57
C ILE A 27 13.78 -3.17 4.41
N THR A 28 14.01 -3.98 5.45
CA THR A 28 14.91 -5.13 5.38
C THR A 28 14.43 -6.13 4.33
N LEU A 29 13.12 -6.41 4.30
CA LEU A 29 12.53 -7.31 3.31
C LEU A 29 12.59 -6.72 1.88
N GLY A 30 12.45 -5.41 1.75
CA GLY A 30 12.59 -4.69 0.49
C GLY A 30 14.01 -4.71 -0.06
N ALA A 31 15.02 -4.53 0.80
CA ALA A 31 16.42 -4.64 0.42
C ALA A 31 16.76 -6.07 -0.06
N ILE A 32 16.30 -7.10 0.65
CA ILE A 32 16.46 -8.50 0.23
C ILE A 32 15.77 -8.77 -1.10
N ASN A 33 14.55 -8.25 -1.30
CA ASN A 33 13.81 -8.43 -2.55
C ASN A 33 14.51 -7.71 -3.72
N ASN A 34 15.07 -6.54 -3.49
CA ASN A 34 15.83 -5.81 -4.51
C ASN A 34 17.11 -6.58 -4.90
N MET A 35 17.88 -7.07 -3.92
CA MET A 35 19.04 -7.92 -4.19
C MET A 35 18.65 -9.20 -4.95
N ALA A 36 17.56 -9.85 -4.57
CA ALA A 36 17.06 -11.04 -5.26
C ALA A 36 16.76 -10.75 -6.73
N PHE A 37 16.18 -9.59 -7.02
CA PHE A 37 15.89 -9.15 -8.39
C PHE A 37 17.15 -8.77 -9.17
N GLU A 38 18.08 -8.03 -8.56
CA GLU A 38 19.37 -7.70 -9.19
C GLU A 38 20.15 -8.95 -9.59
N LEU A 39 20.11 -9.99 -8.76
CA LEU A 39 20.81 -11.27 -8.99
C LEU A 39 20.12 -12.18 -10.02
N GLU A 40 18.95 -11.79 -10.57
CA GLU A 40 18.40 -12.41 -11.78
C GLU A 40 19.18 -11.98 -13.04
N CYS A 41 19.84 -10.82 -13.02
CA CYS A 41 20.70 -10.38 -14.11
C CYS A 41 22.00 -11.22 -14.17
N PRO A 42 22.36 -11.78 -15.34
CA PRO A 42 23.55 -12.64 -15.48
C PRO A 42 24.85 -11.97 -15.03
N ASN A 43 25.01 -10.67 -15.33
CA ASN A 43 26.20 -9.88 -14.97
C ASN A 43 26.33 -9.68 -13.45
N LYS A 44 25.22 -9.45 -12.75
CA LYS A 44 25.23 -9.29 -11.29
C LYS A 44 25.41 -10.62 -10.57
N ARG A 45 24.87 -11.71 -11.15
CA ARG A 45 25.12 -13.06 -10.66
C ARG A 45 26.60 -13.47 -10.77
N SER A 46 27.32 -13.06 -11.81
CA SER A 46 28.76 -13.32 -11.92
C SER A 46 29.59 -12.46 -10.96
N GLU A 47 29.20 -11.21 -10.72
CA GLU A 47 29.76 -10.35 -9.66
C GLU A 47 29.58 -10.97 -8.26
N TRP A 48 28.41 -11.57 -7.99
CA TRP A 48 28.16 -12.30 -6.72
C TRP A 48 29.08 -13.50 -6.55
N LYS A 49 29.20 -14.34 -7.59
CA LYS A 49 30.06 -15.53 -7.57
C LYS A 49 31.54 -15.18 -7.37
N SER A 50 31.98 -14.06 -7.94
CA SER A 50 33.35 -13.53 -7.83
C SER A 50 33.60 -12.71 -6.56
N GLY A 51 32.59 -12.49 -5.71
CA GLY A 51 32.71 -11.72 -4.47
C GLY A 51 32.82 -10.20 -4.66
N LYS A 52 32.57 -9.70 -5.88
CA LYS A 52 32.61 -8.27 -6.21
C LYS A 52 31.27 -7.55 -6.01
N TYR A 53 30.19 -8.31 -5.81
CA TYR A 53 28.86 -7.74 -5.56
C TYR A 53 28.74 -7.20 -4.13
N ASN A 54 28.18 -6.01 -3.98
CA ASN A 54 27.91 -5.43 -2.67
C ASN A 54 26.71 -6.12 -2.00
N SER A 55 27.00 -7.10 -1.14
CA SER A 55 26.01 -7.83 -0.34
C SER A 55 25.61 -7.10 0.95
N ASN A 56 26.12 -5.90 1.21
CA ASN A 56 25.79 -5.16 2.42
C ASN A 56 24.34 -4.65 2.36
N ILE A 57 23.46 -5.21 3.19
CA ILE A 57 22.05 -4.85 3.21
C ILE A 57 21.86 -3.37 3.57
N GLU A 58 22.72 -2.80 4.43
CA GLU A 58 22.65 -1.40 4.86
C GLU A 58 22.65 -0.42 3.69
N ASP A 59 23.51 -0.65 2.69
CA ASP A 59 23.67 0.23 1.53
C ASP A 59 22.42 0.21 0.64
N HIS A 60 21.68 -0.89 0.66
CA HIS A 60 20.41 -1.04 -0.03
C HIS A 60 19.22 -0.52 0.79
N LYS A 61 19.34 -0.32 2.11
CA LYS A 61 18.24 0.19 2.96
C LYS A 61 18.00 1.69 2.79
N ASN A 62 19.06 2.48 2.66
CA ASN A 62 18.99 3.95 2.77
C ASN A 62 17.99 4.57 1.79
N LYS A 63 17.94 4.09 0.55
CA LYS A 63 16.95 4.58 -0.44
C LYS A 63 15.54 4.04 -0.17
N LEU A 64 15.41 2.84 0.38
CA LEU A 64 14.11 2.25 0.69
C LEU A 64 13.41 2.93 1.88
N ASP A 65 14.15 3.55 2.79
CA ASP A 65 13.58 4.28 3.92
C ASP A 65 12.73 5.47 3.44
N GLU A 66 13.31 6.30 2.55
CA GLU A 66 12.65 7.46 1.94
C GLU A 66 11.40 7.04 1.15
N TYR A 67 11.51 6.01 0.28
CA TYR A 67 10.36 5.51 -0.48
C TYR A 67 9.24 4.93 0.40
N THR A 68 9.61 4.26 1.49
CA THR A 68 8.61 3.70 2.42
C THR A 68 7.87 4.82 3.14
N ASP A 69 8.57 5.88 3.55
CA ASP A 69 7.96 7.03 4.21
C ASP A 69 7.07 7.82 3.27
N ASP A 70 7.52 8.05 2.03
CA ASP A 70 6.69 8.68 1.01
C ASP A 70 5.40 7.90 0.76
N LEU A 71 5.48 6.57 0.65
CA LEU A 71 4.31 5.73 0.42
C LEU A 71 3.34 5.75 1.61
N ARG A 72 3.85 5.71 2.85
CA ARG A 72 3.02 5.83 4.05
C ARG A 72 2.39 7.21 4.18
N LYS A 73 3.14 8.27 3.87
CA LYS A 73 2.66 9.64 3.87
C LYS A 73 1.58 9.84 2.81
N ALA A 74 1.75 9.28 1.61
CA ALA A 74 0.73 9.27 0.55
C ALA A 74 -0.56 8.56 1.00
N CYS A 75 -0.41 7.40 1.65
CA CYS A 75 -1.54 6.65 2.24
C CYS A 75 -2.30 7.49 3.27
N LEU A 76 -1.59 8.21 4.15
CA LEU A 76 -2.19 9.06 5.17
C LEU A 76 -2.81 10.35 4.59
N ILE A 77 -2.16 11.00 3.64
CA ILE A 77 -2.64 12.22 2.99
C ILE A 77 -3.94 11.92 2.22
N SER A 78 -3.95 10.88 1.39
CA SER A 78 -5.14 10.47 0.65
C SER A 78 -6.30 10.13 1.59
N PHE A 79 -6.03 9.44 2.70
CA PHE A 79 -7.04 9.15 3.71
C PHE A 79 -7.57 10.43 4.37
N SER A 80 -6.68 11.36 4.71
CA SER A 80 -7.03 12.64 5.33
C SER A 80 -7.90 13.50 4.41
N ILE A 81 -7.58 13.57 3.11
CA ILE A 81 -8.39 14.28 2.11
C ILE A 81 -9.80 13.68 2.06
N MET A 82 -9.92 12.36 1.96
CA MET A 82 -11.21 11.68 1.94
C MET A 82 -12.00 11.92 3.23
N PHE A 83 -11.33 11.92 4.38
CA PHE A 83 -11.94 12.19 5.66
C PHE A 83 -12.47 13.64 5.76
N ILE A 84 -11.72 14.62 5.25
CA ILE A 84 -12.18 16.02 5.17
C ILE A 84 -13.41 16.13 4.28
N ILE A 85 -13.41 15.49 3.10
CA ILE A 85 -14.59 15.46 2.21
C ILE A 85 -15.80 14.86 2.93
N PHE A 86 -15.61 13.76 3.68
CA PHE A 86 -16.67 13.17 4.49
C PHE A 86 -17.24 14.13 5.52
N LEU A 87 -16.39 14.88 6.24
CA LEU A 87 -16.84 15.90 7.20
C LEU A 87 -17.67 16.99 6.51
N ILE A 88 -17.21 17.50 5.37
CA ILE A 88 -17.93 18.53 4.60
C ILE A 88 -19.32 18.02 4.18
N VAL A 89 -19.41 16.82 3.61
CA VAL A 89 -20.68 16.21 3.19
C VAL A 89 -21.62 16.00 4.39
N THR A 90 -21.08 15.59 5.53
CA THR A 90 -21.84 15.40 6.77
C THR A 90 -22.42 16.71 7.26
N ILE A 91 -21.61 17.78 7.32
CA ILE A 91 -22.06 19.13 7.72
C ILE A 91 -23.17 19.64 6.80
N ILE A 92 -23.02 19.47 5.48
CA ILE A 92 -24.04 19.86 4.49
C ILE A 92 -25.35 19.06 4.74
N GLY A 93 -25.25 17.76 4.99
CA GLY A 93 -26.42 16.92 5.26
C GLY A 93 -27.17 17.34 6.53
N PHE A 94 -26.45 17.76 7.58
CA PHE A 94 -27.05 18.33 8.78
C PHE A 94 -27.72 19.68 8.49
N TYR A 95 -27.06 20.58 7.76
CA TYR A 95 -27.60 21.88 7.39
C TYR A 95 -28.88 21.77 6.56
N LEU A 96 -28.96 20.80 5.65
CA LEU A 96 -30.15 20.52 4.84
C LEU A 96 -31.26 19.78 5.60
N GLY A 97 -31.08 19.49 6.90
CA GLY A 97 -32.05 18.77 7.73
C GLY A 97 -32.26 17.30 7.34
N LYS A 98 -31.36 16.72 6.53
CA LYS A 98 -31.45 15.32 6.09
C LYS A 98 -30.94 14.33 7.13
N PHE A 99 -30.05 14.75 8.02
CA PHE A 99 -29.60 13.95 9.15
C PHE A 99 -30.51 14.21 10.36
N ASN A 100 -31.41 13.26 10.63
CA ASN A 100 -32.25 13.25 11.82
C ASN A 100 -31.68 12.21 12.80
N LEU A 101 -31.12 12.66 13.94
CA LEU A 101 -30.51 11.79 14.96
C LEU A 101 -31.50 10.77 15.55
N ASN A 102 -32.80 11.00 15.39
CA ASN A 102 -33.87 10.16 15.90
C ASN A 102 -34.26 9.00 14.95
N ARG A 103 -33.63 8.90 13.77
CA ARG A 103 -33.92 7.86 12.79
C ARG A 103 -33.02 6.64 13.04
N SER A 104 -33.61 5.44 13.05
CA SER A 104 -32.84 4.19 13.16
C SER A 104 -31.77 4.12 12.08
N ILE A 105 -30.55 3.77 12.47
CA ILE A 105 -29.42 3.61 11.55
C ILE A 105 -29.78 2.53 10.53
N ASN A 106 -29.82 2.90 9.25
CA ASN A 106 -29.94 1.94 8.17
C ASN A 106 -28.56 1.35 7.88
N TRP A 107 -28.32 0.13 8.38
CA TRP A 107 -27.05 -0.58 8.21
C TRP A 107 -26.67 -0.78 6.74
N SER A 108 -27.63 -0.96 5.83
CA SER A 108 -27.37 -1.06 4.38
C SER A 108 -26.77 0.24 3.83
N SER A 109 -27.29 1.40 4.26
CA SER A 109 -26.75 2.70 3.87
C SER A 109 -25.36 2.94 4.46
N VAL A 110 -25.12 2.51 5.71
CA VAL A 110 -23.80 2.61 6.35
C VAL A 110 -22.78 1.73 5.63
N CYS A 111 -23.11 0.47 5.34
CA CYS A 111 -22.24 -0.44 4.59
C CYS A 111 -21.93 0.11 3.20
N SER A 112 -22.95 0.62 2.49
CA SER A 112 -22.77 1.21 1.17
C SER A 112 -21.83 2.42 1.20
N PHE A 113 -22.05 3.31 2.19
CA PHE A 113 -21.21 4.47 2.40
C PHE A 113 -19.76 4.09 2.71
N CYS A 114 -19.54 3.13 3.62
CA CYS A 114 -18.20 2.61 3.92
C CYS A 114 -17.52 2.01 2.68
N GLY A 115 -18.28 1.31 1.83
CA GLY A 115 -17.79 0.78 0.56
C GLY A 115 -17.35 1.87 -0.41
N LEU A 116 -18.21 2.87 -0.63
CA LEU A 116 -17.91 4.01 -1.50
C LEU A 116 -16.73 4.83 -0.98
N PHE A 117 -16.68 5.11 0.32
CA PHE A 117 -15.55 5.80 0.95
C PHE A 117 -14.25 5.05 0.72
N SER A 118 -14.25 3.74 0.93
CA SER A 118 -13.08 2.88 0.72
C SER A 118 -12.63 2.87 -0.74
N LEU A 119 -13.57 2.80 -1.69
CA LEU A 119 -13.28 2.85 -3.13
C LEU A 119 -12.69 4.19 -3.55
N SER A 120 -13.31 5.30 -3.15
CA SER A 120 -12.83 6.64 -3.46
C SER A 120 -11.46 6.88 -2.86
N TRP A 121 -11.23 6.45 -1.61
CA TRP A 121 -9.92 6.53 -0.98
C TRP A 121 -8.86 5.70 -1.70
N ALA A 122 -9.12 4.44 -1.99
CA ALA A 122 -8.19 3.58 -2.73
C ALA A 122 -7.83 4.19 -4.09
N THR A 123 -8.82 4.74 -4.78
CA THR A 123 -8.63 5.39 -6.09
C THR A 123 -7.77 6.65 -5.96
N LEU A 124 -8.03 7.50 -4.96
CA LEU A 124 -7.22 8.70 -4.71
C LEU A 124 -5.78 8.34 -4.33
N PHE A 125 -5.60 7.30 -3.51
CA PHE A 125 -4.28 6.76 -3.15
C PHE A 125 -3.49 6.29 -4.38
N GLN A 126 -4.16 5.57 -5.29
CA GLN A 126 -3.55 5.05 -6.51
C GLN A 126 -3.20 6.17 -7.52
N LEU A 127 -4.04 7.20 -7.63
CA LEU A 127 -3.88 8.29 -8.61
C LEU A 127 -2.92 9.39 -8.15
N GLY A 128 -2.94 9.76 -6.87
CA GLY A 128 -2.35 11.02 -6.41
C GLY A 128 -0.83 11.00 -6.18
N TRP A 129 -0.26 9.89 -5.74
CA TRP A 129 1.09 9.91 -5.14
C TRP A 129 1.98 8.71 -5.45
N ARG A 130 1.67 7.92 -6.48
CA ARG A 130 2.52 6.81 -6.86
C ARG A 130 3.76 7.33 -7.60
N SER A 131 4.86 7.51 -6.87
CA SER A 131 6.22 7.55 -7.45
C SER A 131 6.53 6.15 -7.99
N SER A 132 6.03 5.84 -9.19
CA SER A 132 6.27 4.55 -9.81
C SER A 132 7.71 4.53 -10.31
N SER A 133 8.53 3.61 -9.82
CA SER A 133 9.80 3.32 -10.47
C SER A 133 9.50 2.83 -11.88
N TRP A 134 10.40 3.17 -12.81
CA TRP A 134 10.26 2.90 -14.24
C TRP A 134 10.01 1.43 -14.60
N LYS A 135 10.19 0.50 -13.65
CA LYS A 135 9.96 -0.93 -13.85
C LYS A 135 8.78 -1.52 -13.06
N GLY A 136 8.22 -0.84 -12.05
CA GLY A 136 7.08 -1.41 -11.30
C GLY A 136 7.40 -2.61 -10.41
N ILE A 137 8.68 -2.89 -10.15
CA ILE A 137 9.16 -4.14 -9.53
C ILE A 137 9.57 -3.95 -8.06
N ARG A 138 9.57 -2.71 -7.56
CA ARG A 138 9.97 -2.40 -6.19
C ARG A 138 8.91 -2.91 -5.19
N LEU A 139 9.36 -3.42 -4.04
CA LEU A 139 8.48 -4.12 -3.10
C LEU A 139 7.36 -3.23 -2.56
N ASP A 140 7.63 -1.95 -2.36
CA ASP A 140 6.68 -0.91 -1.99
C ASP A 140 5.61 -0.67 -3.06
N GLU A 141 5.95 -0.69 -4.35
CA GLU A 141 4.95 -0.59 -5.42
C GLU A 141 4.05 -1.84 -5.49
N LEU A 142 4.63 -3.02 -5.30
CA LEU A 142 3.87 -4.27 -5.25
C LEU A 142 2.92 -4.28 -4.05
N VAL A 143 3.37 -3.81 -2.88
CA VAL A 143 2.53 -3.70 -1.69
C VAL A 143 1.48 -2.62 -1.85
N ALA A 144 1.80 -1.45 -2.41
CA ALA A 144 0.83 -0.40 -2.69
C ALA A 144 -0.29 -0.90 -3.62
N THR A 145 0.10 -1.62 -4.69
CA THR A 145 -0.85 -2.22 -5.64
C THR A 145 -1.70 -3.30 -4.97
N ALA A 146 -1.10 -4.12 -4.09
CA ALA A 146 -1.83 -5.11 -3.32
C ALA A 146 -2.84 -4.46 -2.36
N ILE A 147 -2.45 -3.40 -1.63
CA ILE A 147 -3.35 -2.63 -0.76
C ILE A 147 -4.51 -2.09 -1.57
N PHE A 148 -4.24 -1.39 -2.68
CA PHE A 148 -5.26 -0.87 -3.57
C PHE A 148 -6.25 -1.96 -3.99
N ARG A 149 -5.75 -3.10 -4.49
CA ARG A 149 -6.59 -4.18 -4.99
C ARG A 149 -7.50 -4.75 -3.88
N HIS A 150 -6.98 -4.97 -2.68
CA HIS A 150 -7.78 -5.52 -1.58
C HIS A 150 -8.83 -4.52 -1.11
N VAL A 151 -8.45 -3.25 -0.92
CA VAL A 151 -9.40 -2.20 -0.51
C VAL A 151 -10.46 -1.99 -1.58
N PHE A 152 -10.09 -2.03 -2.86
CA PHE A 152 -11.04 -1.92 -3.96
C PHE A 152 -12.05 -3.06 -3.97
N ILE A 153 -11.59 -4.32 -3.91
CA ILE A 153 -12.47 -5.50 -3.88
C ILE A 153 -13.42 -5.45 -2.68
N PHE A 154 -12.87 -5.16 -1.50
CA PHE A 154 -13.67 -5.08 -0.27
C PHE A 154 -14.66 -3.90 -0.29
N GLY A 155 -14.22 -2.74 -0.79
CA GLY A 155 -15.06 -1.56 -0.96
C GLY A 155 -16.19 -1.79 -1.96
N SER A 156 -15.92 -2.44 -3.09
CA SER A 156 -16.95 -2.85 -4.06
C SER A 156 -17.97 -3.80 -3.43
N PHE A 157 -17.49 -4.81 -2.70
CA PHE A 157 -18.36 -5.75 -2.00
C PHE A 157 -19.30 -5.03 -1.01
N LEU A 158 -18.75 -4.17 -0.13
CA LEU A 158 -19.53 -3.37 0.81
C LEU A 158 -20.53 -2.42 0.12
N SER A 159 -20.14 -1.82 -0.99
CA SER A 159 -21.02 -0.94 -1.77
C SER A 159 -22.22 -1.69 -2.34
N LEU A 160 -22.00 -2.92 -2.83
CA LEU A 160 -23.03 -3.78 -3.42
C LEU A 160 -23.95 -4.44 -2.38
N LEU A 161 -23.51 -4.60 -1.13
CA LEU A 161 -24.36 -5.12 -0.05
C LEU A 161 -25.63 -4.28 0.16
N TYR A 162 -25.63 -3.01 -0.26
CA TYR A 162 -26.82 -2.17 -0.28
C TYR A 162 -28.02 -2.78 -1.00
N PHE A 163 -27.79 -3.56 -2.06
CA PHE A 163 -28.87 -4.17 -2.85
C PHE A 163 -29.42 -5.46 -2.22
N VAL A 164 -28.73 -5.99 -1.19
CA VAL A 164 -29.04 -7.28 -0.58
C VAL A 164 -29.60 -7.11 0.84
N LEU A 165 -29.18 -6.08 1.57
CA LEU A 165 -29.62 -5.74 2.92
C LEU A 165 -30.72 -4.67 2.89
#